data_AF-A0A1G6YNS4-F1
#
_entry.id   AF-A0A1G6YNS4-F1
#
_cell.length_a   1.000
_cell.length_b   1.000
_cell.length_c   1.000
_cell.angle_alpha   90.00
_cell.angle_beta   90.00
_cell.angle_gamma   90.00
#
_symmetry.space_group_name_H-M   'P 1'
#
loop_
_entity.id
_entity.type
_entity.pdbx_description
1 polymer ?
#
loop_
_entity_poly.entity_id
_entity_poly.type
_entity_poly.pdbx_seq_one_letter_code
_entity_poly.pdbx_strand_id
1 'polypeptide(L)'
;MPTAQTSAVQASAQPSETQSSETVPSETQAIESAPSTTQSTPTTEDTETEDTDTATTNQPTADTISGQGRCLDPDSTGVRDAVAGLDQAPYGWIVGAASEDPLGSCPDLLWVVADVQAGTASSPRHVLFFHDGRYLGTATAEPYSFTHVAGTTGDTVTVEYRWLAEDEPNCCPAGGPAAIDYTWDGTRVVMEQPLPQAMLDSYHR
;
A
#
# COMPACT_ATOMS: atom_id res chain seq x y z
N MET A 1 -43.46 -27.69 24.75
CA MET A 1 -44.67 -27.69 23.90
C MET A 1 -44.61 -26.44 23.03
N PRO A 2 -44.36 -26.57 21.71
CA PRO A 2 -44.22 -25.44 20.80
C PRO A 2 -45.60 -25.01 20.27
N THR A 3 -45.78 -23.72 20.00
CA THR A 3 -46.92 -23.20 19.24
C THR A 3 -46.40 -22.63 17.94
N ALA A 4 -46.74 -23.30 16.85
CA ALA A 4 -46.59 -22.82 15.49
C ALA A 4 -47.74 -21.86 15.15
N GLN A 5 -47.47 -20.82 14.36
CA GLN A 5 -48.44 -20.27 13.43
C GLN A 5 -47.79 -19.96 12.09
N THR A 6 -48.51 -20.41 11.07
CA THR A 6 -48.25 -20.39 9.63
C THR A 6 -49.05 -19.26 8.98
N SER A 7 -48.59 -18.77 7.81
CA SER A 7 -49.31 -18.10 6.69
C SER A 7 -48.74 -16.70 6.39
N ALA A 8 -48.56 -16.22 5.15
CA ALA A 8 -48.90 -16.73 3.82
C ALA A 8 -47.96 -16.11 2.76
N VAL A 9 -47.89 -16.78 1.61
CA VAL A 9 -47.20 -16.40 0.37
C VAL A 9 -48.07 -15.41 -0.41
N GLN A 10 -47.49 -14.38 -1.03
CA GLN A 10 -48.12 -13.70 -2.15
C GLN A 10 -47.08 -13.33 -3.23
N ALA A 11 -47.39 -13.74 -4.45
CA ALA A 11 -46.58 -13.64 -5.67
C ALA A 11 -47.17 -12.62 -6.65
N SER A 12 -46.36 -12.24 -7.67
CA SER A 12 -46.65 -11.54 -8.96
C SER A 12 -45.89 -10.19 -9.06
N ALA A 13 -45.28 -9.73 -10.17
CA ALA A 13 -44.91 -10.27 -11.48
C ALA A 13 -43.94 -9.24 -12.15
N GLN A 14 -43.05 -9.72 -13.05
CA GLN A 14 -42.13 -9.00 -13.99
C GLN A 14 -42.90 -8.19 -15.08
N PRO A 15 -42.27 -7.57 -16.14
CA PRO A 15 -40.98 -6.89 -16.38
C PRO A 15 -41.16 -5.52 -17.12
N SER A 16 -40.10 -4.78 -17.47
CA SER A 16 -40.11 -3.85 -18.63
C SER A 16 -38.70 -3.60 -19.19
N GLU A 17 -38.56 -3.87 -20.49
CA GLU A 17 -37.41 -3.66 -21.37
C GLU A 17 -37.44 -2.26 -22.04
N THR A 18 -36.47 -2.04 -22.96
CA THR A 18 -36.28 -0.99 -24.01
C THR A 18 -35.22 0.05 -23.61
N GLN A 19 -33.95 0.03 -24.05
CA GLN A 19 -33.27 -0.12 -25.36
C GLN A 19 -33.31 1.15 -26.26
N SER A 20 -32.13 1.48 -26.83
CA SER A 20 -31.84 2.35 -27.99
C SER A 20 -31.63 3.86 -27.71
N SER A 21 -30.76 4.62 -28.38
CA SER A 21 -29.59 4.41 -29.26
C SER A 21 -29.15 5.80 -29.79
N GLU A 22 -27.95 5.88 -30.40
CA GLU A 22 -27.48 6.89 -31.40
C GLU A 22 -27.09 8.32 -30.90
N THR A 23 -26.11 9.07 -31.44
CA THR A 23 -24.97 8.90 -32.39
C THR A 23 -24.07 10.17 -32.31
N VAL A 24 -22.80 10.02 -32.71
CA VAL A 24 -21.62 10.93 -32.80
C VAL A 24 -21.77 12.26 -33.58
N PRO A 25 -20.79 13.21 -33.54
CA PRO A 25 -19.59 13.19 -34.43
C PRO A 25 -18.28 13.60 -33.68
N SER A 26 -17.08 13.05 -33.92
CA SER A 26 -16.13 13.17 -35.06
C SER A 26 -15.73 14.60 -35.43
N GLU A 27 -14.53 15.04 -34.99
CA GLU A 27 -13.77 16.07 -35.68
C GLU A 27 -12.31 15.64 -35.85
N THR A 28 -11.85 15.80 -37.09
CA THR A 28 -10.56 15.42 -37.67
C THR A 28 -9.71 16.67 -37.85
N GLN A 29 -8.47 16.68 -37.36
CA GLN A 29 -7.37 17.50 -37.90
C GLN A 29 -6.09 16.65 -37.79
N ALA A 30 -5.59 15.99 -38.84
CA ALA A 30 -4.86 16.50 -40.01
C ALA A 30 -3.45 17.06 -39.68
N ILE A 31 -2.49 16.12 -39.70
CA ILE A 31 -1.10 16.15 -40.19
C ILE A 31 -0.37 17.49 -40.40
N GLU A 32 0.87 17.58 -39.90
CA GLU A 32 1.94 18.23 -40.66
C GLU A 32 3.27 17.47 -40.51
N SER A 33 3.87 17.19 -41.66
CA SER A 33 5.12 16.46 -41.85
C SER A 33 6.28 17.45 -41.96
N ALA A 34 7.47 17.08 -41.50
CA ALA A 34 8.71 17.69 -41.99
C ALA A 34 9.82 16.62 -42.19
N PRO A 35 10.64 16.72 -43.26
CA PRO A 35 11.47 15.64 -43.77
C PRO A 35 12.95 15.69 -43.33
N SER A 36 13.58 14.52 -43.47
CA SER A 36 14.96 14.22 -43.88
C SER A 36 16.13 15.13 -43.51
N THR A 37 17.15 14.53 -42.90
CA THR A 37 18.51 14.58 -43.47
C THR A 37 19.31 13.33 -43.12
N THR A 38 19.70 12.59 -44.15
CA THR A 38 20.76 11.56 -44.13
C THR A 38 22.08 12.24 -44.48
N GLN A 39 23.18 11.87 -43.80
CA GLN A 39 24.61 11.94 -44.19
C GLN A 39 25.45 12.22 -42.93
N SER A 40 26.61 11.62 -42.65
CA SER A 40 27.49 10.67 -43.33
C SER A 40 28.43 10.09 -42.25
N THR A 41 28.82 8.82 -42.39
CA THR A 41 30.07 8.29 -41.83
C THR A 41 31.26 8.99 -42.50
N PRO A 42 32.42 9.12 -41.81
CA PRO A 42 33.52 8.23 -42.20
C PRO A 42 34.47 7.79 -41.05
N THR A 43 35.07 6.62 -41.29
CA THR A 43 36.46 6.22 -40.96
C THR A 43 36.85 5.88 -39.51
N THR A 44 36.82 4.57 -39.23
CA THR A 44 37.97 3.67 -38.97
C THR A 44 39.17 4.18 -38.17
N GLU A 45 39.36 3.50 -37.02
CA GLU A 45 40.63 2.96 -36.49
C GLU A 45 41.57 3.91 -35.73
N ASP A 46 41.57 3.73 -34.41
CA ASP A 46 42.82 3.49 -33.70
C ASP A 46 42.59 2.46 -32.57
N THR A 47 43.54 1.55 -32.43
CA THR A 47 43.60 0.45 -31.47
C THR A 47 44.42 0.90 -30.25
N GLU A 48 44.32 0.16 -29.14
CA GLU A 48 45.06 0.29 -27.87
C GLU A 48 44.51 1.31 -26.87
N THR A 49 44.37 1.05 -25.56
CA THR A 49 44.71 -0.09 -24.68
C THR A 49 43.90 0.13 -23.40
N GLU A 50 43.67 -0.94 -22.62
CA GLU A 50 43.18 -0.96 -21.24
C GLU A 50 43.38 0.36 -20.47
N ASP A 51 42.29 0.92 -19.97
CA ASP A 51 42.29 1.43 -18.60
C ASP A 51 40.96 1.06 -17.94
N THR A 52 41.11 0.40 -16.80
CA THR A 52 40.03 -0.14 -15.98
C THR A 52 39.58 0.98 -15.06
N ASP A 53 38.84 1.95 -15.60
CA ASP A 53 38.28 3.01 -14.77
C ASP A 53 36.80 2.79 -14.52
N THR A 54 36.50 2.76 -13.23
CA THR A 54 35.27 2.26 -12.63
C THR A 54 34.08 3.06 -13.14
N ALA A 55 33.33 2.49 -14.07
CA ALA A 55 31.97 2.92 -14.35
C ALA A 55 31.17 2.76 -13.04
N THR A 56 30.96 3.87 -12.34
CA THR A 56 29.87 4.01 -11.38
C THR A 56 28.58 3.87 -12.19
N THR A 57 28.18 2.62 -12.41
CA THR A 57 26.92 2.28 -13.04
C THR A 57 25.83 2.86 -12.14
N ASN A 58 25.03 3.79 -12.68
CA ASN A 58 23.70 4.12 -12.18
C ASN A 58 22.81 2.87 -12.30
N GLN A 59 23.10 1.87 -11.48
CA GLN A 59 22.29 0.67 -11.39
C GLN A 59 21.01 1.09 -10.68
N PRO A 60 19.81 0.85 -11.27
CA PRO A 60 18.58 0.96 -10.51
C PRO A 60 18.78 0.10 -9.26
N THR A 61 18.50 0.64 -8.08
CA THR A 61 18.51 -0.15 -6.85
C THR A 61 17.72 -1.41 -7.11
N ALA A 62 18.35 -2.55 -6.85
CA ALA A 62 17.69 -3.82 -7.01
C ALA A 62 16.38 -3.81 -6.23
N ASP A 63 15.32 -4.29 -6.86
CA ASP A 63 14.07 -4.59 -6.15
C ASP A 63 14.38 -5.64 -5.08
N THR A 64 14.19 -5.25 -3.82
CA THR A 64 14.45 -6.12 -2.67
C THR A 64 13.17 -6.57 -1.96
N ILE A 65 12.00 -6.14 -2.43
CA ILE A 65 10.72 -6.36 -1.74
C ILE A 65 9.83 -7.36 -2.47
N SER A 66 9.96 -7.47 -3.80
CA SER A 66 9.20 -8.42 -4.59
C SER A 66 9.72 -9.85 -4.43
N GLY A 67 8.84 -10.81 -4.64
CA GLY A 67 9.18 -12.23 -4.57
C GLY A 67 7.97 -13.12 -4.80
N GLN A 68 8.20 -14.37 -5.18
CA GLN A 68 7.14 -15.39 -5.29
C GLN A 68 5.94 -14.99 -6.17
N GLY A 69 6.16 -14.15 -7.20
CA GLY A 69 5.08 -13.69 -8.07
C GLY A 69 4.26 -12.52 -7.52
N ARG A 70 4.66 -11.91 -6.40
CA ARG A 70 4.00 -10.77 -5.76
C ARG A 70 4.88 -9.52 -5.79
N CYS A 71 4.24 -8.36 -5.83
CA CYS A 71 4.88 -7.05 -5.73
C CYS A 71 5.52 -6.79 -4.36
N LEU A 72 5.03 -7.49 -3.35
CA LEU A 72 5.56 -7.47 -2.00
C LEU A 72 5.53 -8.90 -1.47
N ASP A 73 6.70 -9.47 -1.26
CA ASP A 73 6.87 -10.76 -0.59
C ASP A 73 7.23 -10.50 0.89
N PRO A 74 6.37 -10.92 1.85
CA PRO A 74 6.66 -10.85 3.28
C PRO A 74 8.01 -11.46 3.68
N ASP A 75 8.49 -12.44 2.90
CA ASP A 75 9.75 -13.14 3.10
C ASP A 75 10.93 -12.55 2.32
N SER A 76 10.73 -11.45 1.60
CA SER A 76 11.80 -10.75 0.91
C SER A 76 12.83 -10.16 1.88
N THR A 77 14.05 -9.95 1.40
CA THR A 77 15.10 -9.32 2.21
C THR A 77 14.74 -7.90 2.59
N GLY A 78 14.15 -7.13 1.68
CA GLY A 78 13.74 -5.75 1.92
C GLY A 78 12.68 -5.62 3.01
N VAL A 79 11.68 -6.52 3.03
CA VAL A 79 10.67 -6.54 4.10
C VAL A 79 11.29 -6.98 5.43
N ARG A 80 12.12 -8.02 5.43
CA ARG A 80 12.81 -8.50 6.65
C ARG A 80 13.71 -7.43 7.25
N ASP A 81 14.48 -6.74 6.43
CA ASP A 81 15.37 -5.67 6.87
C ASP A 81 14.56 -4.48 7.41
N ALA A 82 13.45 -4.13 6.76
CA ALA A 82 12.56 -3.06 7.23
C ALA A 82 11.94 -3.40 8.61
N VAL A 83 11.48 -4.63 8.81
CA VAL A 83 10.93 -5.09 10.11
C VAL A 83 12.02 -5.18 11.18
N ALA A 84 13.22 -5.65 10.82
CA ALA A 84 14.36 -5.71 11.74
C ALA A 84 14.90 -4.32 12.14
N GLY A 85 14.65 -3.30 11.32
CA GLY A 85 15.02 -1.91 11.58
C GLY A 85 14.06 -1.14 12.50
N LEU A 86 12.94 -1.75 12.91
CA LEU A 86 12.00 -1.15 13.86
C LEU A 86 12.61 -1.07 15.27
N ASP A 87 11.97 -0.27 16.13
CA ASP A 87 12.30 -0.19 17.55
C ASP A 87 12.07 -1.53 18.27
N GLN A 88 12.67 -1.72 19.46
CA GLN A 88 12.63 -3.02 20.13
C GLN A 88 11.24 -3.32 20.72
N ALA A 89 10.58 -4.37 20.24
CA ALA A 89 9.42 -4.98 20.90
C ALA A 89 9.82 -6.09 21.90
N PRO A 90 9.03 -6.37 22.96
CA PRO A 90 9.35 -7.37 23.99
C PRO A 90 9.67 -8.78 23.48
N TYR A 91 9.04 -9.19 22.38
CA TYR A 91 9.23 -10.49 21.75
C TYR A 91 9.72 -10.36 20.29
N GLY A 92 10.10 -9.15 19.87
CA GLY A 92 10.40 -8.84 18.48
C GLY A 92 9.16 -8.66 17.61
N TRP A 93 9.41 -8.16 16.40
CA TRP A 93 8.41 -7.94 15.37
C TRP A 93 8.35 -9.11 14.39
N ILE A 94 7.14 -9.43 13.94
CA ILE A 94 6.89 -10.37 12.86
C ILE A 94 5.94 -9.73 11.84
N VAL A 95 6.00 -10.19 10.59
CA VAL A 95 5.00 -9.79 9.60
C VAL A 95 3.66 -10.45 9.94
N GLY A 96 2.65 -9.64 10.19
CA GLY A 96 1.28 -10.09 10.48
C GLY A 96 0.38 -10.12 9.26
N ALA A 97 0.45 -9.06 8.46
CA ALA A 97 -0.28 -8.92 7.19
C ALA A 97 0.53 -8.07 6.22
N ALA A 98 0.26 -8.20 4.93
CA ALA A 98 0.94 -7.45 3.88
C ALA A 98 0.05 -7.29 2.65
N SER A 99 0.39 -6.36 1.77
CA SER A 99 -0.12 -6.30 0.40
C SER A 99 0.04 -7.64 -0.31
N GLU A 100 -0.97 -8.03 -1.08
CA GLU A 100 -1.04 -9.32 -1.75
C GLU A 100 -0.99 -9.20 -3.28
N ASP A 101 -0.71 -8.01 -3.80
CA ASP A 101 -0.80 -7.69 -5.22
C ASP A 101 0.14 -8.52 -6.10
N PRO A 102 -0.35 -9.08 -7.22
CA PRO A 102 0.47 -9.89 -8.12
C PRO A 102 1.44 -9.02 -8.93
N LEU A 103 2.62 -9.57 -9.23
CA LEU A 103 3.59 -8.90 -10.11
C LEU A 103 2.96 -8.53 -11.46
N GLY A 104 3.27 -7.33 -11.93
CA GLY A 104 2.70 -6.75 -13.15
C GLY A 104 1.41 -5.96 -12.93
N SER A 105 0.88 -5.91 -11.71
CA SER A 105 -0.24 -5.03 -11.33
C SER A 105 -0.01 -4.44 -9.94
N CYS A 106 1.22 -3.98 -9.70
CA CYS A 106 1.62 -3.41 -8.43
C CYS A 106 0.97 -2.04 -8.22
N PRO A 107 0.34 -1.78 -7.06
CA PRO A 107 -0.03 -0.43 -6.66
C PRO A 107 1.23 0.41 -6.42
N ASP A 108 1.07 1.73 -6.48
CA ASP A 108 2.10 2.68 -6.11
C ASP A 108 2.40 2.61 -4.61
N LEU A 109 1.42 2.31 -3.76
CA LEU A 109 1.66 2.19 -2.32
C LEU A 109 1.37 0.77 -1.81
N LEU A 110 2.44 0.07 -1.43
CA LEU A 110 2.41 -1.25 -0.80
C LEU A 110 2.59 -1.12 0.71
N TRP A 111 2.09 -2.09 1.49
CA TRP A 111 2.15 -2.03 2.95
C TRP A 111 2.44 -3.38 3.62
N VAL A 112 3.00 -3.31 4.83
CA VAL A 112 3.13 -4.42 5.78
C VAL A 112 2.63 -3.99 7.15
N VAL A 113 1.86 -4.83 7.82
CA VAL A 113 1.59 -4.72 9.26
C VAL A 113 2.60 -5.59 9.99
N ALA A 114 3.39 -4.97 10.87
CA ALA A 114 4.26 -5.68 11.80
C ALA A 114 3.54 -5.85 13.15
N ASP A 115 3.37 -7.11 13.55
CA ASP A 115 2.79 -7.52 14.83
C ASP A 115 3.91 -7.86 15.83
N VAL A 116 3.65 -7.65 17.12
CA VAL A 116 4.51 -8.20 18.17
C VAL A 116 4.38 -9.72 18.16
N GLN A 117 5.51 -10.44 18.19
CA GLN A 117 5.50 -11.89 18.28
C GLN A 117 4.76 -12.35 19.56
N ALA A 118 3.84 -13.31 19.42
CA ALA A 118 2.95 -13.74 20.50
C ALA A 118 2.06 -12.61 21.09
N GLY A 119 1.86 -11.54 20.33
CA GLY A 119 0.97 -10.44 20.67
C GLY A 119 -0.51 -10.84 20.63
N THR A 120 -1.33 -10.03 21.29
CA THR A 120 -2.79 -10.09 21.28
C THR A 120 -3.35 -8.88 20.51
N ALA A 121 -4.67 -8.78 20.35
CA ALA A 121 -5.30 -7.64 19.67
C ALA A 121 -4.97 -6.27 20.29
N SER A 122 -4.62 -6.23 21.58
CA SER A 122 -4.21 -5.01 22.29
C SER A 122 -2.71 -4.74 22.22
N SER A 123 -1.93 -5.60 21.54
CA SER A 123 -0.51 -5.37 21.32
C SER A 123 -0.30 -4.25 20.30
N PRO A 124 0.75 -3.44 20.46
CA PRO A 124 1.05 -2.38 19.52
C PRO A 124 1.44 -2.98 18.16
N ARG A 125 1.17 -2.24 17.09
CA ARG A 125 1.48 -2.62 15.71
C ARG A 125 2.12 -1.46 14.98
N HIS A 126 3.03 -1.77 14.07
CA HIS A 126 3.51 -0.84 13.05
C HIS A 126 2.82 -1.12 11.71
N VAL A 127 2.60 -0.06 10.93
CA VAL A 127 2.30 -0.17 9.50
C VAL A 127 3.48 0.42 8.76
N LEU A 128 4.07 -0.35 7.85
CA LEU A 128 5.25 -0.03 7.06
C LEU A 128 4.82 0.16 5.61
N PHE A 129 5.42 1.15 4.92
CA PHE A 129 5.12 1.44 3.53
C PHE A 129 6.28 1.14 2.60
N PHE A 130 5.95 0.70 1.40
CA PHE A 130 6.89 0.31 0.36
C PHE A 130 6.43 0.84 -0.99
N HIS A 131 7.38 1.15 -1.86
CA HIS A 131 7.16 1.54 -3.25
C HIS A 131 8.39 1.15 -4.08
N ASP A 132 8.15 0.66 -5.30
CA ASP A 132 9.17 0.42 -6.32
C ASP A 132 10.45 -0.26 -5.79
N GLY A 133 10.28 -1.42 -5.15
CA GLY A 133 11.41 -2.22 -4.70
C GLY A 133 12.04 -1.79 -3.37
N ARG A 134 11.48 -0.79 -2.67
CA ARG A 134 12.11 -0.16 -1.49
C ARG A 134 11.14 0.10 -0.33
N TYR A 135 11.70 0.11 0.87
CA TYR A 135 11.04 0.57 2.10
C TYR A 135 11.03 2.11 2.19
N LEU A 136 9.89 2.69 2.58
CA LEU A 136 9.69 4.14 2.66
C LEU A 136 9.62 4.68 4.10
N GLY A 137 9.27 3.84 5.07
CA GLY A 137 9.08 4.26 6.46
C GLY A 137 7.80 3.68 7.08
N THR A 138 7.54 4.04 8.32
CA THR A 138 6.32 3.67 9.05
C THR A 138 5.22 4.74 8.90
N ALA A 139 3.98 4.33 9.07
CA ALA A 139 2.83 5.24 9.16
C ALA A 139 2.96 6.23 10.32
N THR A 140 3.46 5.76 11.46
CA THR A 140 3.67 6.56 12.66
C THR A 140 5.06 6.27 13.23
N ALA A 141 5.66 7.26 13.92
CA ALA A 141 6.97 7.07 14.54
C ALA A 141 6.94 6.02 15.66
N GLU A 142 5.84 5.99 16.43
CA GLU A 142 5.60 5.03 17.50
C GLU A 142 4.54 4.01 17.07
N PRO A 143 4.62 2.76 17.54
CA PRO A 143 3.59 1.77 17.28
C PRO A 143 2.39 1.96 18.20
N TYR A 144 1.19 1.70 17.69
CA TYR A 144 -0.06 1.87 18.44
C TYR A 144 -0.89 0.57 18.46
N SER A 145 -1.51 0.30 19.61
CA SER A 145 -2.45 -0.82 19.78
C SER A 145 -3.72 -0.61 18.97
N PHE A 146 -4.41 -1.70 18.65
CA PHE A 146 -5.67 -1.69 17.89
C PHE A 146 -5.61 -1.01 16.50
N THR A 147 -4.40 -0.97 15.93
CA THR A 147 -4.15 -0.47 14.58
C THR A 147 -4.45 -1.56 13.55
N HIS A 148 -5.10 -1.22 12.45
CA HIS A 148 -5.27 -2.12 11.30
C HIS A 148 -5.41 -1.34 9.98
N VAL A 149 -5.01 -1.96 8.88
CA VAL A 149 -5.29 -1.44 7.54
C VAL A 149 -6.75 -1.73 7.20
N ALA A 150 -7.55 -0.69 6.96
CA ALA A 150 -8.98 -0.79 6.71
C ALA A 150 -9.31 -0.82 5.20
N GLY A 151 -8.42 -0.27 4.37
CA GLY A 151 -8.60 -0.27 2.92
C GLY A 151 -7.36 0.22 2.19
N THR A 152 -7.31 -0.08 0.90
CA THR A 152 -6.26 0.38 0.00
C THR A 152 -6.81 0.73 -1.38
N THR A 153 -6.17 1.70 -2.02
CA THR A 153 -6.28 2.02 -3.44
C THR A 153 -4.91 1.87 -4.09
N GLY A 154 -4.76 2.29 -5.36
CA GLY A 154 -3.47 2.23 -6.05
C GLY A 154 -2.37 3.03 -5.35
N ASP A 155 -2.67 4.19 -4.78
CA ASP A 155 -1.69 5.12 -4.20
C ASP A 155 -1.91 5.40 -2.71
N THR A 156 -3.01 4.91 -2.14
CA THR A 156 -3.45 5.26 -0.78
C THR A 156 -3.69 4.02 0.06
N VAL A 157 -3.26 4.07 1.32
CA VAL A 157 -3.56 3.08 2.35
C VAL A 157 -4.28 3.77 3.49
N THR A 158 -5.49 3.31 3.80
CA THR A 158 -6.27 3.80 4.94
C THR A 158 -5.97 2.95 6.16
N VAL A 159 -5.41 3.56 7.21
CA VAL A 159 -5.13 2.90 8.49
C VAL A 159 -6.14 3.38 9.53
N GLU A 160 -6.80 2.44 10.17
CA GLU A 160 -7.71 2.70 11.28
C GLU A 160 -7.01 2.52 12.62
N TYR A 161 -7.16 3.55 13.45
CA TYR A 161 -6.65 3.58 14.82
C TYR A 161 -7.80 3.58 15.82
N ARG A 162 -7.67 2.75 16.85
CA ARG A 162 -8.52 2.74 18.04
C ARG A 162 -7.66 2.86 19.29
N TRP A 163 -8.26 3.28 20.39
CA TRP A 163 -7.57 3.44 21.66
C TRP A 163 -8.51 3.24 22.84
N LEU A 164 -7.94 2.99 24.01
CA LEU A 164 -8.70 2.90 25.26
C LEU A 164 -9.04 4.32 25.73
N ALA A 165 -10.33 4.58 25.91
CA ALA A 165 -10.79 5.78 26.56
C ALA A 165 -10.79 5.55 28.08
N GLU A 166 -10.18 6.45 28.85
CA GLU A 166 -10.20 6.42 30.32
C GLU A 166 -9.81 5.04 30.90
N ASP A 167 -10.61 4.49 31.82
CA ASP A 167 -10.36 3.23 32.55
C ASP A 167 -10.95 2.00 31.83
N GLU A 168 -10.93 1.99 30.49
CA GLU A 168 -11.51 0.90 29.69
C GLU A 168 -10.72 -0.42 29.77
N PRO A 169 -11.42 -1.58 29.69
CA PRO A 169 -10.74 -2.86 29.60
C PRO A 169 -10.05 -3.02 28.24
N ASN A 170 -8.84 -3.58 28.25
CA ASN A 170 -8.00 -3.81 27.06
C ASN A 170 -8.68 -4.60 25.92
N CYS A 171 -9.75 -5.35 26.18
CA CYS A 171 -10.45 -6.11 25.14
C CYS A 171 -11.25 -5.22 24.17
N CYS A 172 -11.61 -4.02 24.62
CA CYS A 172 -12.83 -3.39 24.15
C CYS A 172 -12.66 -1.87 24.05
N PRO A 173 -11.80 -1.37 23.16
CA PRO A 173 -11.59 0.06 22.97
C PRO A 173 -12.86 0.74 22.42
N ALA A 174 -13.34 1.78 23.11
CA ALA A 174 -14.40 2.65 22.58
C ALA A 174 -13.87 3.91 21.88
N GLY A 175 -12.58 4.23 22.06
CA GLY A 175 -11.92 5.29 21.30
C GLY A 175 -11.79 4.92 19.82
N GLY A 176 -12.13 5.86 18.94
CA GLY A 176 -12.10 5.68 17.49
C GLY A 176 -13.34 4.93 16.94
N PRO A 177 -13.24 4.36 15.72
CA PRO A 177 -12.06 4.36 14.87
C PRO A 177 -11.79 5.75 14.30
N ALA A 178 -10.51 6.10 14.18
CA ALA A 178 -10.05 7.19 13.35
C ALA A 178 -9.35 6.59 12.13
N ALA A 179 -9.92 6.82 10.95
CA ALA A 179 -9.33 6.42 9.68
C ALA A 179 -8.41 7.54 9.19
N ILE A 180 -7.14 7.21 8.96
CA ILE A 180 -6.14 8.14 8.43
C ILE A 180 -5.65 7.58 7.09
N ASP A 181 -5.73 8.41 6.06
CA ASP A 181 -5.21 8.07 4.74
C ASP A 181 -3.72 8.43 4.64
N TYR A 182 -2.97 7.49 4.09
CA TYR A 182 -1.57 7.64 3.75
C TYR A 182 -1.43 7.51 2.25
N THR A 183 -1.04 8.59 1.58
CA THR A 183 -1.01 8.64 0.11
C THR A 183 0.41 8.83 -0.40
N TRP A 184 0.76 8.10 -1.45
CA TRP A 184 1.98 8.33 -2.21
C TRP A 184 1.81 9.55 -3.12
N ASP A 185 2.56 10.63 -2.88
CA ASP A 185 2.47 11.87 -3.67
C ASP A 185 3.35 11.88 -4.94
N GLY A 186 3.95 10.74 -5.27
CA GLY A 186 4.97 10.61 -6.32
C GLY A 186 6.40 10.75 -5.81
N THR A 187 6.61 11.21 -4.59
CA THR A 187 7.95 11.37 -3.97
C THR A 187 8.05 10.72 -2.59
N ARG A 188 7.00 10.80 -1.78
CA ARG A 188 6.96 10.29 -0.40
C ARG A 188 5.53 9.93 0.00
N VAL A 189 5.42 9.23 1.12
CA VAL A 189 4.12 9.04 1.77
C VAL A 189 3.74 10.31 2.53
N VAL A 190 2.49 10.75 2.34
CA VAL A 190 1.87 11.87 3.03
C VAL A 190 0.78 11.31 3.94
N MET A 191 0.87 11.65 5.23
CA MET A 191 -0.23 11.44 6.17
C MET A 191 -1.22 12.59 5.98
N GLU A 192 -2.40 12.30 5.44
CA GLU A 192 -3.37 13.32 5.02
C GLU A 192 -4.00 14.07 6.20
N GLN A 193 -4.06 13.43 7.36
CA GLN A 193 -4.67 13.97 8.57
C GLN A 193 -3.85 13.58 9.80
N PRO A 194 -3.69 14.47 10.80
CA PRO A 194 -2.96 14.12 12.01
C PRO A 194 -3.70 13.06 12.82
N LEU A 195 -2.95 12.30 13.62
CA LEU A 195 -3.54 11.40 14.61
C LEU A 195 -4.44 12.17 15.59
N PRO A 196 -5.59 11.60 16.01
CA PRO A 196 -6.47 12.26 16.98
C PRO A 196 -5.75 12.56 18.30
N GLN A 197 -5.92 13.77 18.84
CA GLN A 197 -5.30 14.14 20.12
C GLN A 197 -5.72 13.21 21.26
N ALA A 198 -7.00 12.79 21.29
CA ALA A 198 -7.50 11.86 22.30
C ALA A 198 -6.81 10.49 22.28
N MET A 199 -6.31 10.07 21.10
CA MET A 199 -5.48 8.88 20.96
C MET A 199 -4.12 9.12 21.60
N LEU A 200 -3.43 10.21 21.23
CA LEU A 200 -2.10 10.53 21.79
C LEU A 200 -2.14 10.69 23.31
N ASP A 201 -3.16 11.39 23.83
CA ASP A 201 -3.37 11.56 25.26
C ASP A 201 -3.56 10.22 25.99
N SER A 202 -4.09 9.19 25.31
CA SER A 202 -4.27 7.86 25.92
C SER A 202 -2.97 7.11 26.21
N TYR A 203 -1.86 7.47 25.54
CA TYR A 203 -0.54 6.85 25.72
C TYR A 203 0.38 7.63 26.67
N HIS A 204 -0.03 8.82 27.13
CA HIS A 204 0.75 9.67 28.02
C HIS A 204 0.12 9.88 29.40
N ARG A 205 -0.83 9.02 29.79
CA ARG A 205 -1.49 9.07 31.10
C ARG A 205 -0.65 8.47 32.22
#